data_AF-A0A923VYX2-F1
#
_entry.id   AF-A0A923VYX2-F1
#
_cell.length_a   1.000
_cell.length_b   1.000
_cell.length_c   1.000
_cell.angle_alpha   90.00
_cell.angle_beta   90.00
_cell.angle_gamma   90.00
#
_symmetry.space_group_name_H-M   'P 1'
#
loop_
_entity.id
_entity.type
_entity.pdbx_description
1 polymer ?
#
loop_
_entity_poly.entity_id
_entity_poly.type
_entity_poly.pdbx_seq_one_letter_code
_entity_poly.pdbx_strand_id
1 'polypeptide(L)'
;DGNAHFETEINIDSPEMLYLSLDRGVTKSIDNDLPFFAEKGKINIETELDYFYANAKITGSKNQDLYNEYRKVNGKFNEQTLDLTQAKFKALKTKNQFLKDSISRIEENITRRKYLYAVNFALNNRNFEVSPFVALSEIRDVNLKYLDTIQKSMSPKVAKSLYGKKLIQLFQERKKLEE
;
A
#
# COMPACT_ATOMS: atom_id res chain seq x y z
N ASP A 1 -5.09 -27.99 23.47
CA ASP A 1 -5.91 -26.89 24.00
C ASP A 1 -5.21 -25.56 23.78
N GLY A 2 -5.92 -24.57 23.26
CA GLY A 2 -5.42 -23.22 23.01
C GLY A 2 -6.53 -22.19 23.23
N ASN A 3 -6.15 -20.96 23.60
CA ASN A 3 -7.08 -19.85 23.73
C ASN A 3 -7.20 -19.13 22.37
N ALA A 4 -8.42 -18.92 21.88
CA ALA A 4 -8.67 -18.19 20.64
C ALA A 4 -8.67 -16.66 20.82
N HIS A 5 -8.69 -16.17 22.07
CA HIS A 5 -8.73 -14.75 22.39
C HIS A 5 -7.38 -14.27 22.91
N PHE A 6 -6.86 -13.24 22.27
CA PHE A 6 -5.59 -12.60 22.62
C PHE A 6 -5.82 -11.10 22.79
N GLU A 7 -5.12 -10.50 23.75
CA GLU A 7 -5.12 -9.06 23.97
C GLU A 7 -3.69 -8.61 24.25
N THR A 8 -3.33 -7.43 23.75
CA THR A 8 -2.03 -6.81 23.98
C THR A 8 -2.16 -5.30 23.91
N GLU A 9 -1.31 -4.60 24.65
CA GLU A 9 -1.19 -3.14 24.60
C GLU A 9 0.12 -2.78 23.92
N ILE A 10 0.04 -1.91 22.91
CA ILE A 10 1.20 -1.48 22.13
C ILE A 10 1.26 0.04 22.19
N ASN A 11 2.40 0.55 22.64
CA ASN A 11 2.69 1.98 22.58
C ASN A 11 3.16 2.34 21.18
N ILE A 12 2.43 3.24 20.52
CA ILE A 12 2.78 3.82 19.22
C ILE A 12 2.72 5.35 19.31
N ASP A 13 3.71 6.02 18.74
CA ASP A 13 3.78 7.49 18.75
C ASP A 13 2.89 8.13 17.67
N SER A 14 2.62 7.38 16.60
CA SER A 14 1.74 7.79 15.51
C SER A 14 1.18 6.55 14.80
N PRO A 15 0.07 6.67 14.05
CA PRO A 15 -0.45 5.54 13.28
C PRO A 15 0.60 4.95 12.33
N GLU A 16 0.75 3.63 12.37
CA GLU A 16 1.74 2.88 11.60
C GLU A 16 1.25 1.48 11.23
N MET A 17 1.84 0.91 10.17
CA MET A 17 1.55 -0.45 9.73
C MET A 17 2.30 -1.44 10.62
N LEU A 18 1.56 -2.26 11.35
CA LEU A 18 2.06 -3.41 12.09
C LEU A 18 1.65 -4.70 11.39
N TYR A 19 2.28 -5.80 11.80
CA TYR A 19 2.00 -7.13 11.28
C TYR A 19 1.66 -8.05 12.45
N LEU A 20 0.54 -8.75 12.34
CA LEU A 20 0.21 -9.87 13.20
C LEU A 20 0.67 -11.15 12.50
N SER A 21 1.69 -11.80 13.05
CA SER A 21 2.29 -13.01 12.49
C SER A 21 1.75 -14.27 13.18
N LEU A 22 1.32 -15.25 12.38
CA LEU A 22 0.87 -16.56 12.84
C LEU A 22 1.93 -17.63 12.54
N ASP A 23 2.52 -18.22 13.58
CA ASP A 23 3.39 -19.38 13.45
C ASP A 23 2.57 -20.67 13.38
N ARG A 24 2.51 -21.30 12.20
CA ARG A 24 1.81 -22.56 11.96
C ARG A 24 2.71 -23.79 12.09
N GLY A 25 4.00 -23.63 12.42
CA GLY A 25 4.97 -24.71 12.62
C GLY A 25 5.37 -25.54 11.40
N VAL A 26 4.64 -25.46 10.27
CA VAL A 26 4.86 -26.32 9.10
C VAL A 26 5.12 -25.58 7.79
N THR A 27 4.73 -24.31 7.67
CA THR A 27 4.90 -23.52 6.43
C THR A 27 5.23 -22.06 6.71
N LYS A 28 6.20 -21.52 5.97
CA LYS A 28 6.43 -20.07 5.84
C LYS A 28 5.60 -19.56 4.66
N SER A 29 4.32 -19.27 4.89
CA SER A 29 3.48 -18.59 3.90
C SER A 29 3.47 -17.09 4.14
N ILE A 30 3.34 -16.30 3.08
CA ILE A 30 3.05 -14.86 3.23
C ILE A 30 1.69 -14.63 3.90
N ASP A 31 0.78 -15.59 3.80
CA ASP A 31 -0.53 -15.56 4.46
C ASP A 31 -0.43 -15.72 5.98
N ASN A 32 0.78 -15.89 6.52
CA ASN A 32 1.02 -15.90 7.96
C ASN A 32 1.15 -14.47 8.52
N ASP A 33 1.39 -13.46 7.68
CA ASP A 33 1.62 -12.08 8.11
C ASP A 33 0.44 -11.20 7.71
N LEU A 34 -0.40 -10.85 8.69
CA LEU A 34 -1.55 -9.97 8.48
C LEU A 34 -1.16 -8.50 8.75
N PRO A 35 -1.01 -7.65 7.72
CA PRO A 35 -0.76 -6.23 7.92
C PRO A 35 -2.02 -5.51 8.41
N PHE A 36 -1.86 -4.61 9.35
CA PHE A 36 -2.91 -3.69 9.77
C PHE A 36 -2.36 -2.33 10.18
N PHE A 37 -3.12 -1.29 9.90
CA PHE A 37 -2.84 0.05 10.39
C PHE A 37 -3.24 0.18 11.85
N ALA A 38 -2.26 0.15 12.74
CA ALA A 38 -2.44 0.47 14.14
C ALA A 38 -2.61 1.98 14.32
N GLU A 39 -3.53 2.39 15.18
CA GLU A 39 -3.68 3.77 15.61
C GLU A 39 -4.15 3.83 17.07
N LYS A 40 -4.04 5.01 17.69
CA LYS A 40 -4.43 5.20 19.09
C LYS A 40 -5.92 4.89 19.25
N GLY A 41 -6.22 3.86 20.04
CA GLY A 41 -7.58 3.39 20.30
C GLY A 41 -7.60 1.88 20.45
N LYS A 42 -8.80 1.31 20.53
CA LYS A 42 -9.00 -0.14 20.53
C LYS A 42 -9.13 -0.63 19.08
N ILE A 43 -8.17 -1.45 18.66
CA ILE A 43 -8.23 -2.16 17.38
C ILE A 43 -8.76 -3.57 17.65
N ASN A 44 -9.73 -4.02 16.85
CA ASN A 44 -10.18 -5.42 16.90
C ASN A 44 -9.79 -6.11 15.59
N ILE A 45 -9.23 -7.32 15.70
CA ILE A 45 -8.86 -8.18 14.58
C ILE A 45 -9.57 -9.51 14.79
N GLU A 46 -10.51 -9.83 13.90
CA GLU A 46 -11.22 -11.10 13.89
C GLU A 46 -10.75 -11.93 12.69
N THR A 47 -10.35 -13.17 12.91
CA THR A 47 -9.89 -14.06 11.84
C THR A 47 -10.02 -15.54 12.25
N GLU A 48 -9.74 -16.45 11.32
CA GLU A 48 -9.83 -17.90 11.49
C GLU A 48 -8.47 -18.56 11.25
N LEU A 49 -8.12 -19.61 12.00
CA LEU A 49 -6.80 -20.25 11.89
C LEU A 49 -6.49 -20.73 10.46
N ASP A 50 -7.46 -21.37 9.80
CA ASP A 50 -7.28 -21.91 8.45
C ASP A 50 -7.09 -20.78 7.42
N TYR A 51 -7.88 -19.71 7.56
CA TYR A 51 -7.96 -18.58 6.62
C TYR A 51 -7.46 -17.26 7.21
N PHE A 52 -6.38 -17.32 8.00
CA PHE A 52 -5.86 -16.22 8.82
C PHE A 52 -5.76 -14.86 8.11
N TYR A 53 -5.25 -14.86 6.87
CA TYR A 53 -5.14 -13.63 6.08
C TYR A 53 -6.46 -13.27 5.39
N ALA A 54 -7.08 -14.24 4.72
CA ALA A 54 -8.21 -14.01 3.82
C ALA A 54 -9.51 -13.63 4.54
N ASN A 55 -9.74 -14.18 5.73
CA ASN A 55 -10.96 -13.95 6.52
C ASN A 55 -10.79 -12.84 7.56
N ALA A 56 -9.62 -12.19 7.61
CA ALA A 56 -9.33 -11.14 8.57
C ALA A 56 -10.25 -9.92 8.40
N LYS A 57 -10.85 -9.50 9.52
CA LYS A 57 -11.61 -8.25 9.64
C LYS A 57 -10.96 -7.38 10.69
N ILE A 58 -10.47 -6.22 10.28
CA ILE A 58 -9.83 -5.24 11.14
C ILE A 58 -10.79 -4.06 11.31
N THR A 59 -11.06 -3.67 12.56
CA THR A 59 -11.91 -2.52 12.89
C THR A 59 -11.27 -1.64 13.95
N GLY A 60 -11.76 -0.40 14.08
CA GLY A 60 -11.26 0.57 15.05
C GLY A 60 -10.11 1.44 14.54
N SER A 61 -9.76 1.34 13.25
CA SER A 61 -8.71 2.16 12.61
C SER A 61 -9.22 2.90 11.37
N LYS A 62 -9.31 4.23 11.43
CA LYS A 62 -9.69 5.05 10.27
C LYS A 62 -8.62 5.02 9.18
N ASN A 63 -7.34 4.94 9.58
CA ASN A 63 -6.25 4.72 8.63
C ASN A 63 -6.40 3.38 7.89
N GLN A 64 -6.83 2.31 8.58
CA GLN A 64 -7.13 1.02 7.96
C GLN A 64 -8.29 1.11 6.98
N ASP A 65 -9.39 1.78 7.33
CA ASP A 65 -10.55 1.93 6.44
C ASP A 65 -10.16 2.60 5.12
N LEU A 66 -9.44 3.72 5.20
CA LEU A 66 -8.95 4.44 4.03
C LEU A 66 -7.97 3.60 3.22
N TYR A 67 -7.10 2.82 3.89
CA TYR A 67 -6.19 1.92 3.21
C TYR A 67 -6.95 0.80 2.47
N ASN A 68 -8.00 0.23 3.06
CA ASN A 68 -8.86 -0.77 2.43
C ASN A 68 -9.54 -0.22 1.17
N GLU A 69 -10.07 1.01 1.25
CA GLU A 69 -10.64 1.71 0.09
C GLU A 69 -9.61 1.89 -1.04
N TYR A 70 -8.40 2.33 -0.69
CA TYR A 70 -7.29 2.45 -1.64
C TYR A 70 -6.96 1.09 -2.29
N ARG A 71 -6.77 0.05 -1.46
CA ARG A 71 -6.41 -1.30 -1.90
C ARG A 71 -7.46 -1.92 -2.81
N LYS A 72 -8.75 -1.68 -2.55
CA LYS A 72 -9.85 -2.15 -3.40
C LYS A 72 -9.74 -1.61 -4.82
N VAL A 73 -9.42 -0.33 -4.99
CA VAL A 73 -9.22 0.26 -6.33
C VAL A 73 -7.89 -0.18 -6.93
N ASN A 74 -6.83 -0.22 -6.12
CA ASN A 74 -5.51 -0.68 -6.58
C ASN A 74 -5.53 -2.13 -7.09
N GLY A 75 -6.36 -2.99 -6.47
CA GLY A 75 -6.58 -4.37 -6.90
C GLY A 75 -7.03 -4.49 -8.35
N LYS A 76 -7.87 -3.57 -8.83
CA LYS A 76 -8.33 -3.55 -10.23
C LYS A 76 -7.20 -3.28 -11.22
N PHE A 77 -6.23 -2.44 -10.84
CA PHE A 77 -5.03 -2.24 -11.67
C PHE A 77 -4.17 -3.51 -11.69
N ASN A 78 -4.03 -4.19 -10.56
CA ASN A 78 -3.27 -5.44 -10.48
C ASN A 78 -3.90 -6.55 -11.34
N GLU A 79 -5.23 -6.66 -11.36
CA GLU A 79 -5.96 -7.58 -12.26
C GLU A 79 -5.66 -7.27 -13.73
N GLN A 80 -5.75 -6.00 -14.13
CA GLN A 80 -5.42 -5.58 -15.50
C GLN A 80 -3.96 -5.88 -15.87
N THR A 81 -3.02 -5.67 -14.94
CA THR A 81 -1.60 -6.00 -15.15
C THR A 81 -1.40 -7.51 -15.30
N LEU A 82 -2.14 -8.34 -14.56
CA LEU A 82 -2.07 -9.80 -14.69
C LEU A 82 -2.58 -10.28 -16.06
N ASP A 83 -3.69 -9.73 -16.53
CA ASP A 83 -4.24 -10.02 -17.86
C ASP A 83 -3.25 -9.64 -18.97
N LEU A 84 -2.63 -8.46 -18.86
CA LEU A 84 -1.60 -8.04 -19.81
C LEU A 84 -0.35 -8.90 -19.75
N THR A 85 0.06 -9.32 -18.57
CA THR A 85 1.19 -10.24 -18.40
C THR A 85 0.93 -11.55 -19.15
N GLN A 86 -0.29 -12.10 -19.03
CA GLN A 86 -0.69 -13.28 -19.80
C GLN A 86 -0.65 -13.04 -21.31
N ALA A 87 -1.18 -11.89 -21.77
CA ALA A 87 -1.15 -11.52 -23.19
C ALA A 87 0.28 -11.37 -23.72
N LYS A 88 1.18 -10.79 -22.92
CA LYS A 88 2.61 -10.59 -23.22
C LYS A 88 3.34 -11.91 -23.41
N PHE A 89 3.09 -12.89 -22.54
CA PHE A 89 3.64 -14.25 -22.69
C PHE A 89 3.19 -14.91 -24.00
N LYS A 90 1.92 -14.76 -24.39
CA LYS A 90 1.40 -15.27 -25.67
C LYS A 90 2.07 -14.58 -26.87
N ALA A 91 2.23 -13.25 -26.83
CA ALA A 91 2.88 -12.49 -27.90
C ALA A 91 4.38 -12.80 -28.04
N LEU A 92 5.07 -13.09 -26.92
CA LEU A 92 6.46 -13.55 -26.93
C LEU A 92 6.58 -14.91 -27.64
N LYS A 93 5.68 -15.85 -27.34
CA LYS A 93 5.66 -17.18 -27.97
C LYS A 93 5.45 -17.10 -29.49
N THR A 94 4.61 -16.19 -29.95
CA THR A 94 4.30 -16.01 -31.38
C THR A 94 5.25 -15.06 -32.12
N LYS A 95 6.25 -14.48 -31.42
CA LYS A 95 7.18 -13.47 -31.95
C LYS A 95 6.49 -12.27 -32.62
N ASN A 96 5.26 -11.94 -32.22
CA ASN A 96 4.49 -10.85 -32.83
C ASN A 96 4.90 -9.50 -32.22
N GLN A 97 5.72 -8.73 -32.94
CA GLN A 97 6.25 -7.45 -32.45
C GLN A 97 5.16 -6.37 -32.28
N PHE A 98 4.21 -6.28 -33.22
CA PHE A 98 3.12 -5.30 -33.16
C PHE A 98 2.28 -5.46 -31.88
N LEU A 99 1.97 -6.71 -31.51
CA LEU A 99 1.25 -6.99 -30.26
C LEU A 99 2.05 -6.60 -29.02
N LYS A 100 3.37 -6.79 -29.01
CA LYS A 100 4.23 -6.37 -27.89
C LYS A 100 4.23 -4.85 -27.70
N ASP A 101 4.33 -4.10 -28.79
CA ASP A 101 4.34 -2.64 -28.74
C ASP A 101 2.97 -2.12 -28.26
N SER A 102 1.88 -2.75 -28.70
CA SER A 102 0.53 -2.43 -28.22
C SER A 102 0.38 -2.71 -26.72
N ILE A 103 0.79 -3.89 -26.26
CA ILE A 103 0.76 -4.27 -24.83
C ILE A 103 1.56 -3.28 -23.99
N SER A 104 2.76 -2.89 -24.44
CA SER A 104 3.63 -1.97 -23.71
C SER A 104 2.95 -0.61 -23.48
N ARG A 105 2.24 -0.07 -24.50
CA ARG A 105 1.47 1.19 -24.34
C ARG A 105 0.32 1.07 -23.34
N ILE A 106 -0.33 -0.09 -23.28
CA ILE A 106 -1.41 -0.33 -22.31
C ILE A 106 -0.82 -0.46 -20.89
N GLU A 107 0.30 -1.17 -20.73
CA GLU A 107 1.05 -1.26 -19.46
C GLU A 107 1.41 0.14 -18.94
N GLU A 108 1.99 1.00 -19.79
CA GLU A 108 2.32 2.39 -19.45
C GLU A 108 1.07 3.18 -19.02
N ASN A 109 -0.05 3.01 -19.72
CA ASN A 109 -1.29 3.69 -19.38
C ASN A 109 -1.87 3.24 -18.03
N ILE A 110 -1.83 1.94 -17.73
CA ILE A 110 -2.24 1.40 -16.43
C ILE A 110 -1.35 1.98 -15.32
N THR A 111 -0.03 1.94 -15.50
CA THR A 111 0.92 2.49 -14.53
C THR A 111 0.65 3.97 -14.27
N ARG A 112 0.45 4.77 -15.32
CA ARG A 112 0.14 6.20 -15.19
C ARG A 112 -1.17 6.43 -14.42
N ARG A 113 -2.22 5.67 -14.69
CA ARG A 113 -3.52 5.78 -13.98
C ARG A 113 -3.40 5.36 -12.53
N LYS A 114 -2.67 4.27 -12.25
CA LYS A 114 -2.38 3.79 -10.90
C LYS A 114 -1.63 4.86 -10.09
N TYR A 115 -0.59 5.46 -10.67
CA TYR A 115 0.20 6.51 -10.02
C TYR A 115 -0.63 7.76 -9.75
N LEU A 116 -1.42 8.20 -10.73
CA LEU A 116 -2.31 9.34 -10.56
C LEU A 116 -3.36 9.08 -9.46
N TYR A 117 -3.89 7.86 -9.37
CA TYR A 117 -4.80 7.48 -8.31
C TYR A 117 -4.14 7.55 -6.93
N ALA A 118 -2.91 7.02 -6.77
CA ALA A 118 -2.15 7.11 -5.53
C ALA A 118 -1.85 8.56 -5.12
N VAL A 119 -1.46 9.42 -6.08
CA VAL A 119 -1.26 10.86 -5.84
C VAL A 119 -2.56 11.50 -5.34
N ASN A 120 -3.67 11.31 -6.04
CA ASN A 120 -4.96 11.89 -5.66
C ASN A 120 -5.44 11.38 -4.29
N PHE A 121 -5.25 10.08 -4.02
CA PHE A 121 -5.56 9.49 -2.72
C PHE A 121 -4.78 10.18 -1.60
N ALA A 122 -3.46 10.36 -1.77
CA ALA A 122 -2.62 11.03 -0.78
C ALA A 122 -3.06 12.49 -0.53
N LEU A 123 -3.38 13.25 -1.59
CA LEU A 123 -3.82 14.64 -1.48
C LEU A 123 -5.20 14.79 -0.81
N ASN A 124 -6.12 13.87 -1.10
CA ASN A 124 -7.47 13.88 -0.52
C ASN A 124 -7.46 13.43 0.95
N ASN A 125 -6.50 12.58 1.34
CA ASN A 125 -6.37 12.04 2.70
C ASN A 125 -5.20 12.66 3.47
N ARG A 126 -4.79 13.89 3.13
CA ARG A 126 -3.62 14.60 3.70
C ARG A 126 -3.61 14.78 5.23
N ASN A 127 -4.76 14.55 5.88
CA ASN A 127 -4.94 14.61 7.32
C ASN A 127 -4.72 13.25 8.03
N PHE A 128 -4.45 12.18 7.28
CA PHE A 128 -4.26 10.82 7.78
C PHE A 128 -2.89 10.27 7.38
N GLU A 129 -2.26 9.50 8.26
CA GLU A 129 -0.91 8.92 8.08
C GLU A 129 -0.85 7.84 6.99
N VAL A 130 -2.00 7.28 6.59
CA VAL A 130 -2.13 6.43 5.39
C VAL A 130 -1.75 7.16 4.10
N SER A 131 -1.89 8.49 4.04
CA SER A 131 -1.52 9.30 2.87
C SER A 131 -0.01 9.20 2.55
N PRO A 132 0.91 9.60 3.45
CA PRO A 132 2.34 9.43 3.20
C PRO A 132 2.77 7.97 3.13
N PHE A 133 2.09 7.04 3.81
CA PHE A 133 2.36 5.62 3.64
C PHE A 133 2.14 5.16 2.19
N VAL A 134 0.97 5.43 1.62
CA VAL A 134 0.65 5.08 0.22
C VAL A 134 1.63 5.73 -0.75
N ALA A 135 2.00 6.99 -0.51
CA ALA A 135 2.99 7.67 -1.33
C ALA A 135 4.36 6.95 -1.30
N LEU A 136 4.83 6.55 -0.12
CA LEU A 136 6.10 5.85 0.07
C LEU A 136 6.12 4.43 -0.51
N SER A 137 4.98 3.73 -0.47
CA SER A 137 4.86 2.33 -0.87
C SER A 137 4.54 2.14 -2.35
N GLU A 138 3.77 3.05 -2.97
CA GLU A 138 3.21 2.84 -4.31
C GLU A 138 3.81 3.76 -5.38
N ILE A 139 4.33 4.94 -5.01
CA ILE A 139 4.74 5.98 -5.96
C ILE A 139 6.07 6.65 -5.58
N ARG A 140 7.02 5.88 -5.05
CA ARG A 140 8.34 6.38 -4.62
C ARG A 140 9.13 7.08 -5.74
N ASP A 141 8.96 6.62 -6.98
CA ASP A 141 9.64 7.04 -8.20
C ASP A 141 8.84 8.03 -9.05
N VAL A 142 7.65 8.46 -8.60
CA VAL A 142 6.82 9.44 -9.33
C VAL A 142 7.56 10.76 -9.56
N ASN A 143 7.15 11.56 -10.55
CA ASN A 143 7.78 12.86 -10.80
C ASN A 143 7.87 13.70 -9.51
N LEU A 144 9.04 14.30 -9.27
CA LEU A 144 9.38 15.01 -8.03
C LEU A 144 8.37 16.10 -7.66
N LYS A 145 7.72 16.74 -8.64
CA LYS A 145 6.66 17.74 -8.43
C LYS A 145 5.46 17.18 -7.65
N TYR A 146 5.10 15.91 -7.89
CA TYR A 146 4.02 15.28 -7.13
C TYR A 146 4.43 14.98 -5.70
N LEU A 147 5.66 14.49 -5.47
CA LEU A 147 6.18 14.30 -4.12
C LEU A 147 6.22 15.63 -3.34
N ASP A 148 6.65 16.72 -3.98
CA ASP A 148 6.66 18.06 -3.39
C ASP A 148 5.24 18.53 -3.02
N THR A 149 4.27 18.29 -3.90
CA THR A 149 2.87 18.68 -3.66
C THR A 149 2.28 17.88 -2.49
N ILE A 150 2.50 16.56 -2.45
CA ILE A 150 2.00 15.70 -1.38
C ILE A 150 2.61 16.14 -0.05
N GLN A 151 3.94 16.28 0.04
CA GLN A 151 4.59 16.60 1.31
C GLN A 151 4.17 17.97 1.87
N LYS A 152 4.00 18.98 1.00
CA LYS A 152 3.51 20.31 1.39
C LYS A 152 2.03 20.32 1.81
N SER A 153 1.24 19.37 1.31
CA SER A 153 -0.18 19.29 1.60
C SER A 153 -0.50 18.62 2.95
N MET A 154 0.43 17.83 3.49
CA MET A 154 0.22 17.09 4.74
C MET A 154 -0.13 18.04 5.88
N SER A 155 -1.06 17.62 6.75
CA SER A 155 -1.34 18.38 7.97
C SER A 155 -0.09 18.43 8.88
N PRO A 156 0.05 19.44 9.76
CA PRO A 156 1.18 19.50 10.68
C PRO A 156 1.32 18.25 11.58
N LYS A 157 0.21 17.59 11.91
CA LYS A 157 0.20 16.32 12.65
C LYS A 157 0.84 15.21 11.80
N VAL A 158 0.35 15.03 10.57
CA VAL A 158 0.83 13.97 9.66
C VAL A 158 2.29 14.21 9.26
N ALA A 159 2.70 15.45 9.00
CA ALA A 159 4.08 15.77 8.67
C ALA A 159 5.09 15.38 9.78
N LYS A 160 4.64 15.36 11.05
CA LYS A 160 5.45 14.95 12.21
C LYS A 160 5.37 13.46 12.53
N SER A 161 4.48 12.71 11.89
CA SER A 161 4.34 11.25 12.08
C SER A 161 5.49 10.47 11.44
N LEU A 162 5.54 9.17 11.72
CA LEU A 162 6.56 8.27 11.16
C LEU A 162 6.63 8.37 9.63
N TYR A 163 5.50 8.18 8.94
CA TYR A 163 5.47 8.18 7.48
C TYR A 163 5.60 9.58 6.89
N GLY A 164 5.07 10.62 7.55
CA GLY A 164 5.26 12.00 7.08
C GLY A 164 6.73 12.40 7.04
N LYS A 165 7.48 12.10 8.11
CA LYS A 165 8.93 12.33 8.16
C LYS A 165 9.67 11.57 7.07
N LYS A 166 9.35 10.28 6.86
CA LYS A 166 9.95 9.46 5.81
C LYS A 166 9.69 10.01 4.40
N LEU A 167 8.48 10.50 4.14
CA LEU A 167 8.15 11.11 2.84
C LEU A 167 8.91 12.41 2.59
N ILE A 168 9.01 13.27 3.62
CA ILE A 168 9.81 14.50 3.54
C ILE A 168 11.27 14.16 3.27
N GLN A 169 11.83 13.17 3.97
CA GLN A 169 13.20 12.71 3.76
C GLN A 169 13.41 12.22 2.32
N LEU A 170 12.53 11.33 1.82
CA LEU A 170 12.58 10.84 0.44
C LEU A 170 12.57 12.00 -0.57
N PHE A 171 11.71 12.99 -0.37
CA PHE A 171 11.64 14.16 -1.24
C PHE A 171 12.98 14.94 -1.26
N GLN A 172 13.58 15.17 -0.10
CA GLN A 172 14.88 15.89 -0.02
C GLN A 172 16.02 15.08 -0.65
N GLU A 173 16.06 13.77 -0.45
CA GLU A 173 17.04 12.89 -1.08
C GLU A 173 16.92 12.94 -2.61
N ARG A 174 15.71 12.79 -3.14
CA ARG A 174 15.47 12.85 -4.58
C ARG A 174 15.76 14.22 -5.18
N LYS A 175 15.41 15.29 -4.47
CA LYS A 175 15.69 16.66 -4.92
C LYS A 175 17.20 16.88 -5.13
N LYS A 176 18.05 16.36 -4.24
CA LYS A 176 19.51 16.44 -4.36
C LYS A 176 20.10 15.60 -5.49
N LEU A 177 19.39 14.55 -5.93
CA LEU A 177 19.84 13.68 -7.03
C LEU A 177 19.47 14.24 -8.41
N GLU A 178 18.43 15.08 -8.47
CA GLU A 178 17.96 15.74 -9.69
C GLU A 178 18.59 17.14 -9.88
N GLU A 179 19.29 17.67 -8.87
CA GLU A 179 20.14 18.88 -8.90
C GLU A 179 21.58 18.55 -9.34
#